data_AF-A0A933D9A0-F1
#
_entry.id   AF-A0A933D9A0-F1
#
_cell.length_a   1.000
_cell.length_b   1.000
_cell.length_c   1.000
_cell.angle_alpha   90.00
_cell.angle_beta   90.00
_cell.angle_gamma   90.00
#
_symmetry.space_group_name_H-M   'P 1'
#
loop_
_entity.id
_entity.type
_entity.pdbx_description
1 polymer ?
#
loop_
_entity_poly.entity_id
_entity_poly.type
_entity_poly.pdbx_seq_one_letter_code
_entity_poly.pdbx_strand_id
1 'polypeptide(L)' 'MNLIIVESPTKARTLGRFLGKDYQVDSTMGHLVDLPKSELGVDVEHNFAPQYVPVAKRKD' A
#
# COMPACT_ATOMS: atom_id res chain seq x y z
N MET A 1 -19.80 2.02 -10.11
CA MET A 1 -18.63 1.12 -10.04
C MET A 1 -17.71 1.65 -8.99
N ASN A 2 -17.52 0.91 -7.89
CA ASN A 2 -16.77 1.35 -6.72
C ASN A 2 -15.42 0.64 -6.66
N LEU A 3 -14.34 1.35 -6.33
CA LEU A 3 -13.01 0.77 -6.17
C LEU A 3 -12.71 0.46 -4.71
N ILE A 4 -12.25 -0.75 -4.43
CA ILE A 4 -11.76 -1.19 -3.13
C ILE A 4 -10.30 -1.63 -3.31
N ILE A 5 -9.41 -1.08 -2.49
CA ILE A 5 -7.99 -1.46 -2.48
C ILE A 5 -7.69 -2.20 -1.18
N VAL A 6 -7.05 -3.36 -1.27
CA VAL A 6 -6.61 -4.17 -0.13
C VAL A 6 -5.10 -4.41 -0.17
N GLU A 7 -4.53 -4.91 0.92
CA GLU A 7 -3.09 -5.15 1.01
C GLU A 7 -2.60 -6.30 0.10
N SER A 8 -3.37 -7.39 0.01
CA SER A 8 -2.90 -8.65 -0.58
C SER A 8 -3.80 -9.19 -1.70
N PRO A 9 -3.22 -9.84 -2.73
CA PRO A 9 -3.98 -10.36 -3.86
C PRO A 9 -4.99 -11.43 -3.46
N THR A 10 -4.69 -12.23 -2.43
CA THR A 10 -5.64 -13.23 -1.90
C THR A 10 -6.89 -12.58 -1.34
N LYS A 11 -6.76 -11.48 -0.58
CA LYS A 11 -7.91 -10.71 -0.08
C LYS A 11 -8.72 -10.13 -1.24
N ALA A 12 -8.05 -9.60 -2.26
CA ALA A 12 -8.74 -9.02 -3.43
C ALA A 12 -9.59 -10.07 -4.15
N ARG A 13 -9.05 -11.26 -4.40
CA ARG A 13 -9.79 -12.37 -5.03
C ARG A 13 -10.98 -12.82 -4.18
N THR A 14 -10.81 -12.93 -2.87
CA THR A 14 -11.87 -13.36 -1.96
C THR A 14 -13.01 -12.34 -1.90
N LEU A 15 -12.70 -11.05 -1.68
CA LEU A 15 -13.72 -10.00 -1.64
C LEU A 15 -14.41 -9.80 -3.00
N GLY A 16 -13.66 -9.87 -4.10
CA GLY A 16 -14.23 -9.77 -5.45
C GLY A 16 -15.28 -10.84 -5.73
N ARG A 17 -15.11 -12.07 -5.21
CA ARG A 17 -16.13 -13.13 -5.31
C ARG A 17 -17.40 -12.82 -4.52
N PHE A 18 -17.29 -12.14 -3.39
CA PHE A 18 -18.43 -11.81 -2.53
C PHE A 18 -19.21 -10.57 -3.01
N LEU A 19 -18.51 -9.54 -3.48
CA LEU A 19 -19.10 -8.24 -3.83
C LEU A 19 -19.63 -8.17 -5.26
N GLY A 20 -19.18 -9.07 -6.14
CA GLY A 20 -19.65 -9.11 -7.52
C GLY A 20 -19.18 -7.93 -8.37
N LYS A 21 -19.89 -7.68 -9.48
CA LYS A 21 -19.44 -6.77 -10.56
C LYS A 21 -19.55 -5.28 -10.24
N ASP A 22 -20.28 -4.93 -9.18
CA ASP A 22 -20.46 -3.52 -8.79
C ASP A 22 -19.20 -2.91 -8.18
N TYR A 23 -18.27 -3.78 -7.75
CA TYR A 23 -17.01 -3.42 -7.12
C TYR A 23 -15.81 -3.93 -7.93
N GLN A 24 -14.87 -3.02 -8.19
CA GLN A 24 -13.51 -3.37 -8.59
C GLN A 24 -12.68 -3.54 -7.31
N VAL A 25 -12.08 -4.72 -7.11
CA VAL A 25 -11.23 -4.99 -5.96
C VAL A 25 -9.80 -5.24 -6.44
N ASP A 26 -8.86 -4.41 -6.00
CA ASP A 26 -7.44 -4.49 -6.36
C ASP A 26 -6.56 -4.55 -5.10
N SER A 27 -5.28 -4.85 -5.25
CA SER A 27 -4.35 -4.92 -4.13
C SER A 27 -3.07 -4.13 -4.30
N THR A 28 -2.57 -3.55 -3.21
CA THR A 28 -1.30 -2.79 -3.18
C THR A 28 -0.06 -3.67 -3.28
N MET A 29 -0.22 -5.00 -3.13
CA MET A 29 0.87 -5.96 -3.06
C MET A 29 1.87 -5.65 -1.93
N GLY A 30 1.36 -5.10 -0.81
CA GLY A 30 2.16 -4.65 0.34
C GLY A 30 2.25 -3.13 0.48
N HIS A 31 3.36 -2.65 1.04
CA HIS A 31 3.59 -1.23 1.31
C HIS A 31 3.81 -0.44 0.01
N LEU A 32 3.25 0.78 -0.06
CA LEU A 32 3.46 1.72 -1.18
C LEU A 32 4.52 2.77 -0.89
N VAL A 33 4.67 3.11 0.39
CA VAL A 33 5.66 4.05 0.90
C VAL A 33 6.36 3.44 2.11
N ASP A 34 7.61 3.83 2.30
CA ASP A 34 8.44 3.43 3.43
C ASP A 34 9.36 4.61 3.82
N LEU A 35 10.10 4.49 4.91
CA LEU A 35 11.18 5.43 5.22
C LEU A 35 12.39 5.22 4.27
N PRO A 36 13.22 6.25 4.02
CA PRO A 36 14.46 6.10 3.29
C PRO A 36 15.32 4.98 3.90
N LYS A 37 15.78 4.02 3.07
CA LYS A 37 16.52 2.85 3.55
C LYS A 37 17.91 3.16 4.15
N SER A 38 18.48 4.31 3.80
CA SER A 38 19.87 4.67 4.11
C SER A 38 19.99 5.94 4.94
N GLU A 39 18.86 6.48 5.42
CA GLU A 39 18.80 7.65 6.29
C GLU A 39 17.90 7.32 7.48
N LEU A 40 17.97 8.13 8.54
CA LEU A 40 17.11 7.92 9.72
C LEU A 40 15.61 8.03 9.37
N GLY A 41 15.26 8.84 8.37
CA GLY A 41 13.91 8.97 7.85
C GLY A 41 12.92 9.63 8.81
N VAL A 42 13.37 10.09 9.98
CA VAL A 42 12.56 10.83 10.96
C VAL A 42 13.30 12.06 11.45
N ASP A 43 12.57 13.16 11.59
CA ASP A 43 13.07 14.41 12.14
C ASP A 43 12.87 14.47 13.65
N VAL A 44 13.94 14.21 14.41
CA VAL A 44 13.89 14.13 15.89
C VAL A 44 13.68 15.48 16.56
N GLU A 45 14.00 16.58 15.89
CA GLU A 45 13.83 17.94 16.42
C GLU A 45 12.41 18.46 16.15
N HIS A 46 11.76 17.98 15.09
CA HIS A 46 10.42 18.40 14.68
C HIS A 46 9.37 17.30 14.89
N ASN A 47 9.15 16.93 16.17
CA ASN A 47 8.09 15.99 16.60
C ASN A 47 8.11 14.62 15.89
N PHE A 48 9.30 14.11 15.54
CA PHE A 48 9.45 12.83 14.85
C PHE A 48 8.72 12.79 13.49
N ALA A 49 8.67 13.92 12.78
CA ALA A 49 8.06 13.98 11.46
C ALA A 49 8.73 12.97 10.51
N PRO A 50 7.98 12.02 9.91
CA PRO A 50 8.55 11.02 9.03
C PRO A 50 8.74 11.56 7.62
N GLN A 51 9.85 11.17 6.99
CA GLN A 51 10.06 11.31 5.56
C GLN A 51 9.64 10.02 4.87
N TYR A 52 8.58 10.05 4.07
CA TYR A 52 8.14 8.89 3.29
C TYR A 52 8.69 8.94 1.87
N VAL A 53 9.16 7.80 1.38
CA VAL A 53 9.59 7.59 -0.01
C VAL A 53 8.82 6.42 -0.63
N PRO A 54 8.53 6.46 -1.94
CA PRO A 54 7.92 5.32 -2.63
C PRO A 54 8.82 4.08 -2.54
N VAL A 55 8.25 2.92 -2.18
CA VAL A 55 9.02 1.67 -2.22
C VAL A 55 9.24 1.27 -3.68
N ALA A 56 10.47 0.86 -3.99
CA ALA A 56 10.79 0.32 -5.30
C ALA A 56 9.90 -0.90 -5.57
N LYS A 57 9.07 -0.83 -6.62
CA LYS A 57 8.27 -1.97 -7.05
C LYS A 57 9.22 -3.12 -7.37
N ARG A 58 8.96 -4.30 -6.81
CA ARG A 58 9.56 -5.52 -7.34
C ARG A 58 9.09 -5.62 -8.79
N LYS A 59 10.02 -5.65 -9.74
CA LYS A 59 9.71 -6.04 -11.11
C LYS A 59 9.39 -7.53 -11.04
N ASP A 60 8.13 -7.87 -11.21
CA ASP A 60 7.71 -9.24 -11.51
C ASP A 60 8.26 -9.68 -12.88
#